data_AF-A0A2V8XBE1-F1
#
_entry.id   AF-A0A2V8XBE1-F1
#
_cell.length_a   1.000
_cell.length_b   1.000
_cell.length_c   1.000
_cell.angle_alpha   90.00
_cell.angle_beta   90.00
_cell.angle_gamma   90.00
#
_symmetry.space_group_name_H-M   'P 1'
#
loop_
_entity.id
_entity.type
_entity.pdbx_description
1 polymer ?
#
loop_
_entity_poly.entity_id
_entity_poly.type
_entity_poly.pdbx_seq_one_letter_code
_entity_poly.pdbx_strand_id
1 'polypeptide(L)'
;LRVNLSQFRAELQRSSRLTTGRIDARFTGYTYDLLEENAQGDPEGPAVGGAFTALINAYNHDELKFGKDKVYHNTSGAGGGGWNWVRKEGGQRRFFPGAPNVDQDLAQAMITNPRLLVQVENGYFDLATPFFATEFTMEHLGLPEALQKNIKEDYYNAGHMMYLHDQDRVSLHNQIAGFIDRATQQ
;
A
#
# COMPACT_ATOMS: atom_id res chain seq x y z
N LEU A 1 -9.63 24.64 3.91
CA LEU A 1 -9.83 24.02 2.59
C LEU A 1 -9.22 22.62 2.65
N ARG A 2 -9.89 21.56 2.18
CA ARG A 2 -9.33 20.18 2.12
C ARG A 2 -9.14 19.82 0.65
N VAL A 3 -7.89 19.67 0.21
CA VAL A 3 -7.56 19.25 -1.16
C VAL A 3 -7.77 17.73 -1.25
N ASN A 4 -8.50 17.25 -2.27
CA ASN A 4 -8.61 15.82 -2.53
C ASN A 4 -7.30 15.32 -3.18
N LEU A 5 -6.89 14.10 -2.85
CA LEU A 5 -5.72 13.44 -3.44
C LEU A 5 -5.71 13.49 -4.98
N SER A 6 -6.86 13.26 -5.62
CA SER A 6 -6.93 13.27 -7.09
C SER A 6 -6.65 14.66 -7.69
N GLN A 7 -7.12 15.73 -7.02
CA GLN A 7 -6.82 17.11 -7.38
C GLN A 7 -5.36 17.45 -7.09
N PHE A 8 -4.84 17.07 -5.92
CA PHE A 8 -3.45 17.31 -5.54
C PHE A 8 -2.47 16.75 -6.58
N ARG A 9 -2.71 15.52 -7.05
CA ARG A 9 -1.89 14.85 -8.07
C ARG A 9 -1.89 15.55 -9.42
N ALA A 10 -3.03 16.13 -9.81
CA ALA A 10 -3.16 16.90 -11.04
C ALA A 10 -2.45 18.26 -10.94
N GLU A 11 -2.55 18.93 -9.79
CA GLU A 11 -2.04 20.28 -9.61
C GLU A 11 -0.53 20.34 -9.32
N LEU A 12 0.02 19.38 -8.58
CA LEU A 12 1.40 19.45 -8.06
C LEU A 12 2.45 19.77 -9.14
N GLN A 13 2.27 19.23 -10.35
CA GLN A 13 3.18 19.39 -11.48
C GLN A 13 2.49 19.88 -12.77
N ARG A 14 1.32 20.53 -12.64
CA ARG A 14 0.53 21.00 -13.80
C ARG A 14 1.30 21.96 -14.69
N SER A 15 2.11 22.85 -14.11
CA SER A 15 2.93 23.82 -14.86
C SER A 15 3.96 23.14 -15.78
N SER A 16 4.40 21.94 -15.44
CA SER A 16 5.28 21.09 -16.26
C SER A 16 4.51 20.15 -17.20
N ARG A 17 3.18 20.24 -17.25
CA ARG A 17 2.27 19.34 -17.99
C ARG A 17 2.39 17.88 -17.53
N LEU A 18 2.64 17.67 -16.25
CA LEU A 18 2.79 16.34 -15.64
C LEU A 18 1.74 16.10 -14.56
N THR A 19 1.38 14.82 -14.40
CA THR A 19 0.58 14.28 -13.30
C THR A 19 1.48 13.46 -12.38
N THR A 20 1.27 13.59 -11.07
CA THR A 20 2.00 12.83 -10.04
C THR A 20 1.31 11.49 -9.73
N GLY A 21 2.09 10.42 -9.55
CA GLY A 21 1.60 9.11 -9.13
C GLY A 21 0.87 9.12 -7.78
N ARG A 22 -0.13 8.25 -7.64
CA ARG A 22 -0.82 8.01 -6.36
C ARG A 22 -0.10 6.90 -5.58
N ILE A 23 0.24 5.81 -6.26
CA ILE A 23 0.88 4.65 -5.64
C ILE A 23 2.37 4.97 -5.32
N ASP A 24 3.05 5.74 -6.18
CA ASP A 24 4.39 6.27 -5.93
C ASP A 24 4.56 7.66 -6.59
N ALA A 25 4.67 8.70 -5.76
CA ALA A 25 4.77 10.09 -6.21
C ALA A 25 6.08 10.43 -6.94
N ARG A 26 7.07 9.52 -6.96
CA ARG A 26 8.30 9.68 -7.76
C ARG A 26 8.04 9.40 -9.24
N PHE A 27 6.96 8.70 -9.58
CA PHE A 27 6.52 8.49 -10.95
C PHE A 27 5.69 9.66 -11.44
N THR A 28 6.00 10.11 -12.65
CA THR A 28 5.29 11.20 -13.32
C THR A 28 4.89 10.78 -14.73
N GLY A 29 3.74 11.25 -15.20
CA GLY A 29 3.25 11.00 -16.55
C GLY A 29 2.70 12.27 -17.17
N TYR A 30 2.65 12.33 -18.50
CA TYR A 30 2.08 13.49 -19.19
C TYR A 30 0.60 13.64 -18.90
N THR A 31 0.17 14.88 -18.66
CA THR A 31 -1.24 15.25 -18.54
C THR A 31 -1.77 15.61 -19.92
N TYR A 32 -2.85 14.96 -20.37
CA TYR A 32 -3.46 15.22 -21.67
C TYR A 32 -4.27 16.52 -21.65
N ASP A 33 -5.12 16.70 -20.63
CA ASP A 33 -5.95 17.88 -20.47
C ASP A 33 -5.51 18.69 -19.24
N LEU A 34 -4.93 19.87 -19.48
CA LEU A 34 -4.46 20.78 -18.44
C LEU A 34 -5.57 21.57 -17.75
N LEU A 35 -6.83 21.40 -18.16
CA LEU A 35 -7.99 21.99 -17.50
C LEU A 35 -8.72 20.99 -16.60
N GLU A 36 -8.39 19.70 -16.70
CA GLU A 36 -8.97 18.67 -15.85
C GLU A 36 -8.64 18.92 -14.38
N GLU A 37 -9.66 18.85 -13.54
CA GLU A 37 -9.54 19.04 -12.09
C GLU A 37 -8.81 17.86 -11.42
N ASN A 38 -8.92 16.67 -12.00
CA ASN A 38 -8.49 15.41 -11.40
C ASN A 38 -7.41 14.71 -12.25
N ALA A 39 -6.52 13.96 -11.58
CA ALA A 39 -5.51 13.18 -12.25
C ALA A 39 -6.15 12.11 -13.18
N GLN A 40 -5.73 12.09 -14.44
CA GLN A 40 -6.33 11.24 -15.48
C GLN A 40 -5.89 9.77 -15.41
N GLY A 41 -4.87 9.46 -14.62
CA GLY A 41 -4.34 8.11 -14.42
C GLY A 41 -3.20 8.09 -13.41
N ASP A 42 -2.73 6.90 -13.05
CA ASP A 42 -1.52 6.73 -12.23
C ASP A 42 -0.34 6.36 -13.14
N PRO A 43 0.71 7.20 -13.24
CA PRO A 43 1.89 6.92 -14.05
C PRO A 43 2.70 5.70 -13.62
N GLU A 44 2.61 5.26 -12.37
CA GLU A 44 3.36 4.07 -11.93
C GLU A 44 2.88 2.80 -12.64
N GLY A 45 1.55 2.63 -12.76
CA GLY A 45 0.92 1.45 -13.37
C GLY A 45 1.54 1.05 -14.72
N PRO A 46 1.57 1.94 -15.73
CA PRO A 46 2.23 1.63 -17.01
C PRO A 46 3.76 1.56 -16.92
N ALA A 47 4.40 2.24 -15.96
CA ALA A 47 5.85 2.23 -15.82
C ALA A 47 6.39 0.88 -15.33
N VAL A 48 5.67 0.17 -14.47
CA VAL A 48 6.12 -1.10 -13.89
C VAL A 48 5.28 -2.31 -14.33
N GLY A 49 4.00 -2.11 -14.64
CA GLY A 49 3.04 -3.20 -14.84
C GLY A 49 3.42 -4.17 -15.95
N GLY A 50 4.04 -3.68 -17.04
CA GLY A 50 4.50 -4.54 -18.15
C GLY A 50 5.57 -5.54 -17.71
N ALA A 51 6.56 -5.10 -16.93
CA ALA A 51 7.65 -5.94 -16.44
C ALA A 51 7.13 -7.03 -15.50
N PHE A 52 6.28 -6.69 -14.52
CA PHE A 52 5.69 -7.65 -13.61
C PHE A 52 4.78 -8.66 -14.33
N THR A 53 3.98 -8.20 -15.29
CA THR A 53 3.11 -9.08 -16.09
C THR A 53 3.93 -10.07 -16.93
N ALA A 54 5.01 -9.63 -17.56
CA ALA A 54 5.88 -10.52 -18.33
C ALA A 54 6.56 -11.56 -17.43
N LEU A 55 7.13 -11.12 -16.29
CA LEU A 55 7.83 -12.00 -15.35
C LEU A 55 6.94 -13.08 -14.77
N ILE A 56 5.72 -12.74 -14.33
CA ILE A 56 4.82 -13.75 -13.74
C ILE A 56 4.32 -14.74 -14.79
N ASN A 57 4.08 -14.31 -16.04
CA ASN A 57 3.71 -15.22 -17.12
C ASN A 57 4.87 -16.18 -17.44
N ALA A 58 6.10 -15.66 -17.57
CA ALA A 58 7.28 -16.49 -17.79
C ALA A 58 7.47 -17.51 -16.67
N TYR A 59 7.43 -17.07 -15.40
CA TYR A 59 7.57 -17.96 -14.25
C TYR A 59 6.48 -19.05 -14.22
N ASN A 60 5.22 -18.69 -14.44
CA ASN A 60 4.12 -19.66 -14.46
C ASN A 60 4.29 -20.69 -15.59
N HIS A 61 4.63 -20.24 -16.80
CA HIS A 61 4.68 -21.08 -17.99
C HIS A 61 5.93 -21.94 -18.07
N ASP A 62 7.07 -21.38 -17.68
CA ASP A 62 8.38 -21.98 -17.90
C ASP A 62 8.95 -22.63 -16.65
N GLU A 63 8.68 -22.12 -15.45
CA GLU A 63 9.14 -22.76 -14.21
C GLU A 63 8.07 -23.68 -13.64
N LEU A 64 6.87 -23.16 -13.37
CA LEU A 64 5.78 -23.94 -12.78
C LEU A 64 5.05 -24.86 -13.77
N LYS A 65 5.29 -24.70 -15.08
CA LYS A 65 4.65 -25.44 -16.18
C LYS A 65 3.11 -25.39 -16.14
N PHE A 66 2.55 -24.25 -15.74
CA PHE A 66 1.13 -24.05 -15.52
C PHE A 66 0.55 -22.96 -16.44
N GLY A 67 -0.72 -23.09 -16.83
CA GLY A 67 -1.53 -21.97 -17.32
C GLY A 67 -1.17 -21.43 -18.71
N LYS A 68 -0.51 -22.21 -19.57
CA LYS A 68 -0.22 -21.82 -20.97
C LYS A 68 -1.47 -21.57 -21.81
N ASP A 69 -2.59 -22.18 -21.43
CA ASP A 69 -3.92 -22.04 -22.02
C ASP A 69 -4.77 -20.93 -21.36
N LYS A 70 -4.20 -20.15 -20.44
CA LYS A 70 -4.93 -19.20 -19.59
C LYS A 70 -4.37 -17.79 -19.71
N VAL A 71 -5.25 -16.81 -19.55
CA VAL A 71 -4.86 -15.41 -19.43
C VAL A 71 -4.61 -15.10 -17.96
N TYR A 72 -3.40 -14.64 -17.64
CA TYR A 72 -3.11 -14.10 -16.32
C TYR A 72 -3.66 -12.68 -16.19
N HIS A 73 -4.55 -12.48 -15.23
CA HIS A 73 -5.07 -11.17 -14.88
C HIS A 73 -4.40 -10.68 -13.60
N ASN A 74 -3.58 -9.63 -13.70
CA ASN A 74 -2.91 -9.01 -12.55
C ASN A 74 -3.86 -8.24 -11.62
N THR A 75 -5.07 -7.95 -12.11
CA THR A 75 -6.16 -7.34 -11.35
C THR A 75 -7.50 -7.96 -11.80
N SER A 76 -8.53 -7.91 -10.95
CA SER A 76 -9.87 -8.40 -11.31
C SER A 76 -10.70 -7.42 -12.16
N GLY A 77 -10.08 -6.38 -12.74
CA GLY A 77 -10.79 -5.30 -13.43
C GLY A 77 -11.20 -4.18 -12.46
N ALA A 78 -12.42 -3.63 -12.58
CA ALA A 78 -12.95 -2.59 -11.69
C ALA A 78 -13.13 -3.13 -10.24
N GLY A 79 -12.01 -3.20 -9.52
CA GLY A 79 -11.84 -3.23 -8.08
C GLY A 79 -12.96 -3.88 -7.27
N GLY A 80 -13.20 -5.17 -7.46
CA GLY A 80 -14.00 -5.93 -6.50
C GLY A 80 -15.49 -5.55 -6.46
N GLY A 81 -16.15 -5.40 -7.61
CA GLY A 81 -17.61 -5.16 -7.67
C GLY A 81 -18.48 -6.19 -6.90
N GLY A 82 -17.94 -7.37 -6.58
CA GLY A 82 -18.54 -8.36 -5.69
C GLY A 82 -17.84 -8.54 -4.34
N TRP A 83 -16.81 -7.77 -4.02
CA TRP A 83 -16.09 -7.89 -2.75
C TRP A 83 -16.91 -7.26 -1.62
N ASN A 84 -17.21 -8.06 -0.60
CA ASN A 84 -17.98 -7.62 0.54
C ASN A 84 -17.06 -7.01 1.61
N TRP A 85 -17.01 -5.68 1.66
CA TRP A 85 -16.28 -4.92 2.68
C TRP A 85 -16.99 -4.85 4.04
N VAL A 86 -18.19 -5.43 4.18
CA VAL A 86 -18.97 -5.36 5.42
C VAL A 86 -18.39 -6.30 6.49
N ARG A 87 -17.98 -5.72 7.63
CA ARG A 87 -17.72 -6.47 8.87
C ARG A 87 -19.00 -6.59 9.70
N LYS A 88 -19.22 -7.76 10.33
CA LYS A 88 -20.43 -8.04 11.13
C LYS A 88 -20.41 -7.36 12.52
N GLU A 89 -19.22 -7.14 13.07
CA GLU A 89 -18.99 -6.55 14.38
C GLU A 89 -18.06 -5.34 14.20
N GLY A 90 -18.60 -4.12 14.27
CA GLY A 90 -17.80 -2.90 14.13
C GLY A 90 -18.52 -1.74 13.44
N GLY A 91 -19.32 -1.01 14.20
CA GLY A 91 -19.70 0.37 13.87
C GLY A 91 -20.81 0.57 12.84
N GLN A 92 -21.58 1.64 13.03
CA GLN A 92 -22.68 2.05 12.16
C GLN A 92 -22.23 2.15 10.69
N ARG A 93 -23.15 1.83 9.76
CA ARG A 93 -23.05 2.15 8.33
C ARG A 93 -22.82 3.66 8.17
N ARG A 94 -21.58 4.10 8.20
CA ARG A 94 -21.22 5.45 7.80
C ARG A 94 -21.23 5.47 6.26
N PHE A 95 -21.87 6.51 5.74
CA PHE A 95 -21.97 6.84 4.32
C PHE A 95 -20.60 6.65 3.64
N PHE A 96 -20.58 5.98 2.48
CA PHE A 96 -19.43 5.45 1.71
C PHE A 96 -18.89 4.08 2.18
N PRO A 97 -18.62 3.12 1.27
CA PRO A 97 -17.86 1.93 1.63
C PRO A 97 -16.40 2.36 1.85
N GLY A 98 -16.11 2.87 3.05
CA GLY A 98 -14.74 3.00 3.52
C GLY A 98 -14.13 1.61 3.65
N ALA A 99 -12.81 1.50 3.43
CA ALA A 99 -12.09 0.29 3.78
C ALA A 99 -12.42 -0.09 5.25
N PRO A 100 -12.56 -1.38 5.56
CA PRO A 100 -12.87 -1.84 6.90
C PRO A 100 -11.80 -1.32 7.87
N ASN A 101 -12.24 -0.71 8.96
CA ASN A 101 -11.35 -0.42 10.08
C ASN A 101 -11.18 -1.70 10.91
N VAL A 102 -9.92 -2.07 11.16
CA VAL A 102 -9.54 -3.29 11.90
C VAL A 102 -8.68 -2.97 13.12
N ASP A 103 -8.64 -1.71 13.54
CA ASP A 103 -7.78 -1.22 14.62
C ASP A 103 -8.09 -1.95 15.94
N GLN A 104 -9.39 -2.13 16.22
CA GLN A 104 -9.85 -2.85 17.40
C GLN A 104 -9.53 -4.34 17.35
N ASP A 105 -9.54 -4.96 16.16
CA ASP A 105 -9.14 -6.36 16.02
C ASP A 105 -7.64 -6.52 16.32
N LEU A 106 -6.82 -5.61 15.80
CA LEU A 106 -5.38 -5.60 16.04
C LEU A 106 -5.08 -5.38 17.53
N ALA A 107 -5.72 -4.40 18.16
CA ALA A 107 -5.57 -4.14 19.59
C ALA A 107 -5.96 -5.36 20.43
N GLN A 108 -7.10 -5.98 20.13
CA GLN A 108 -7.55 -7.20 20.81
C GLN A 108 -6.57 -8.36 20.60
N ALA A 109 -6.02 -8.53 19.39
CA ALA A 109 -5.03 -9.57 19.10
C ALA A 109 -3.75 -9.38 19.93
N MET A 110 -3.25 -8.14 20.03
CA MET A 110 -2.06 -7.81 20.82
C MET A 110 -2.29 -7.96 22.33
N ILE A 111 -3.49 -7.63 22.83
CA ILE A 111 -3.87 -7.87 24.24
C ILE A 111 -3.94 -9.37 24.52
N THR A 112 -4.51 -10.15 23.59
CA THR A 112 -4.69 -11.60 23.74
C THR A 112 -3.35 -12.34 23.65
N ASN A 113 -2.44 -11.88 22.79
CA ASN A 113 -1.08 -12.39 22.69
C ASN A 113 -0.06 -11.27 22.94
N PRO A 114 0.36 -11.05 24.20
CA PRO A 114 1.35 -10.03 24.56
C PRO A 114 2.74 -10.19 23.89
N ARG A 115 3.01 -11.33 23.24
CA ARG A 115 4.22 -11.58 22.44
C ARG A 115 4.04 -11.31 20.95
N LEU A 116 2.85 -10.91 20.51
CA LEU A 116 2.61 -10.56 19.12
C LEU A 116 3.42 -9.31 18.78
N LEU A 117 4.29 -9.44 17.78
CA LEU A 117 5.04 -8.35 17.18
C LEU A 117 4.33 -7.88 15.90
N VAL A 118 4.35 -6.57 15.67
CA VAL A 118 3.78 -5.93 14.49
C VAL A 118 4.88 -5.10 13.83
N GLN A 119 5.05 -5.23 12.52
CA GLN A 119 5.93 -4.38 11.74
C GLN A 119 5.15 -3.78 10.57
N VAL A 120 5.27 -2.47 10.39
CA VAL A 120 4.65 -1.76 9.28
C VAL A 120 5.72 -1.09 8.44
N GLU A 121 5.65 -1.31 7.14
CA GLU A 121 6.62 -0.83 6.17
C GLU A 121 5.99 0.34 5.41
N ASN A 122 6.55 1.54 5.54
CA ASN A 122 5.97 2.79 5.04
C ASN A 122 6.82 3.40 3.91
N GLY A 123 6.19 3.70 2.77
CA GLY A 123 6.82 4.48 1.70
C GLY A 123 6.56 5.98 1.88
N TYR A 124 7.61 6.82 1.89
CA TYR A 124 7.45 8.28 1.98
C TYR A 124 6.67 8.89 0.82
N PHE A 125 6.70 8.25 -0.35
CA PHE A 125 6.07 8.73 -1.58
C PHE A 125 4.76 8.01 -1.90
N ASP A 126 4.23 7.21 -0.97
CA ASP A 126 2.94 6.54 -1.12
C ASP A 126 1.80 7.50 -0.75
N LEU A 127 1.02 7.93 -1.74
CA LEU A 127 -0.15 8.77 -1.50
C LEU A 127 -1.45 7.95 -1.39
N ALA A 128 -1.40 6.65 -1.68
CA ALA A 128 -2.53 5.74 -1.54
C ALA A 128 -2.76 5.35 -0.08
N THR A 129 -1.67 5.06 0.63
CA THR A 129 -1.61 4.78 2.07
C THR A 129 -0.51 5.61 2.72
N PRO A 130 -0.75 6.91 2.95
CA PRO A 130 0.28 7.81 3.49
C PRO A 130 0.78 7.37 4.86
N PHE A 131 2.10 7.39 5.06
CA PHE A 131 2.75 6.93 6.31
C PHE A 131 2.20 7.61 7.57
N PHE A 132 1.84 8.89 7.50
CA PHE A 132 1.28 9.61 8.65
C PHE A 132 -0.08 9.03 9.10
N ALA A 133 -0.88 8.47 8.18
CA ALA A 133 -2.11 7.79 8.54
C ALA A 133 -1.80 6.47 9.27
N THR A 134 -0.72 5.78 8.90
CA THR A 134 -0.20 4.61 9.63
C THR A 134 0.23 5.00 11.04
N GLU A 135 1.10 6.00 11.18
CA GLU A 135 1.59 6.49 12.49
C GLU A 135 0.39 6.83 13.40
N PHE A 136 -0.55 7.61 12.86
CA PHE A 136 -1.77 7.97 13.59
C PHE A 136 -2.53 6.72 14.04
N THR A 137 -2.78 5.77 13.15
CA THR A 137 -3.50 4.54 13.52
C THR A 137 -2.75 3.76 14.60
N MET A 138 -1.43 3.54 14.45
CA MET A 138 -0.64 2.73 15.38
C MET A 138 -0.52 3.38 16.76
N GLU A 139 -0.35 4.70 16.83
CA GLU A 139 -0.30 5.47 18.08
C GLU A 139 -1.65 5.48 18.82
N HIS A 140 -2.77 5.38 18.09
CA HIS A 140 -4.11 5.52 18.65
C HIS A 140 -4.84 4.19 18.88
N LEU A 141 -4.12 3.06 18.88
CA LEU A 141 -4.69 1.74 19.21
C LEU A 141 -5.17 1.63 20.67
N GLY A 142 -4.72 2.52 21.56
CA GLY A 142 -5.09 2.50 22.97
C GLY A 142 -4.45 1.35 23.76
N LEU A 143 -3.33 0.83 23.28
CA LEU A 143 -2.60 -0.26 23.92
C LEU A 143 -1.86 0.24 25.18
N PRO A 144 -1.68 -0.61 26.21
CA PRO A 144 -0.70 -0.37 27.25
C PRO A 144 0.70 -0.16 26.65
N GLU A 145 1.52 0.70 27.25
CA GLU A 145 2.89 1.00 26.78
C GLU A 145 3.75 -0.27 26.57
N ALA A 146 3.55 -1.27 27.44
CA ALA A 146 4.23 -2.56 27.35
C ALA A 146 3.89 -3.37 26.09
N LEU A 147 2.75 -3.12 25.44
CA LEU A 147 2.37 -3.72 24.16
C LEU A 147 2.67 -2.78 22.99
N GLN A 148 2.59 -1.46 23.18
CA GLN A 148 2.91 -0.48 22.14
C GLN A 148 4.34 -0.68 21.60
N LYS A 149 5.30 -1.03 22.46
CA LYS A 149 6.69 -1.32 22.06
C LYS A 149 6.86 -2.51 21.11
N ASN A 150 5.83 -3.36 20.95
CA ASN A 150 5.87 -4.49 20.01
C ASN A 150 5.56 -4.06 18.57
N ILE A 151 5.13 -2.81 18.37
CA ILE A 151 4.91 -2.22 17.04
C ILE A 151 6.19 -1.51 16.60
N LYS A 152 6.64 -1.84 15.40
CA LYS A 152 7.76 -1.19 14.73
C LYS A 152 7.29 -0.63 13.39
N GLU A 153 7.68 0.61 13.12
CA GLU A 153 7.43 1.26 11.83
C GLU A 153 8.77 1.55 11.16
N ASP A 154 8.91 1.11 9.91
CA ASP A 154 10.09 1.33 9.07
C ASP A 154 9.72 2.17 7.86
N TYR A 155 10.67 2.98 7.38
CA TYR A 155 10.41 4.01 6.37
C TYR A 155 11.39 3.91 5.20
N TYR A 156 10.85 4.11 4.00
CA TYR A 156 11.57 3.92 2.74
C TYR A 156 11.43 5.14 1.85
N ASN A 157 12.49 5.47 1.11
CA ASN A 157 12.51 6.51 0.08
C ASN A 157 11.82 6.05 -1.21
N ALA A 158 10.67 5.40 -1.07
CA ALA A 158 9.87 4.81 -2.14
C ALA A 158 8.37 5.06 -1.93
N GLY A 159 7.55 4.69 -2.93
CA GLY A 159 6.10 4.63 -2.78
C GLY A 159 5.62 3.29 -2.23
N HIS A 160 4.42 2.88 -2.63
CA HIS A 160 3.72 1.68 -2.13
C HIS A 160 4.47 0.36 -2.37
N MET A 161 5.26 0.30 -3.45
CA MET A 161 6.10 -0.85 -3.80
C MET A 161 7.56 -0.53 -3.49
N MET A 162 7.95 -0.58 -2.21
CA MET A 162 9.27 -0.13 -1.73
C MET A 162 10.45 -0.82 -2.44
N TYR A 163 10.24 -2.05 -2.89
CA TYR A 163 11.23 -2.82 -3.64
C TYR A 163 11.51 -2.31 -5.06
N LEU A 164 10.78 -1.30 -5.56
CA LEU A 164 11.10 -0.63 -6.83
C LEU A 164 12.33 0.29 -6.72
N HIS A 165 12.76 0.64 -5.51
CA HIS A 165 14.00 1.36 -5.28
C HIS A 165 15.05 0.41 -4.72
N ASP A 166 16.17 0.23 -5.44
CA ASP A 166 17.14 -0.83 -5.12
C ASP A 166 17.72 -0.73 -3.71
N GLN A 167 18.00 0.49 -3.22
CA GLN A 167 18.50 0.67 -1.85
C GLN A 167 17.43 0.27 -0.82
N ASP A 168 16.18 0.69 -1.03
CA ASP A 168 15.07 0.35 -0.14
C ASP A 168 14.69 -1.14 -0.25
N ARG A 169 14.88 -1.79 -1.40
CA ARG A 169 14.68 -3.24 -1.56
C ARG A 169 15.60 -4.05 -0.66
N VAL A 170 16.88 -3.65 -0.58
CA VAL A 170 17.86 -4.29 0.31
C VAL A 170 17.52 -3.99 1.78
N SER A 171 17.13 -2.75 2.08
CA SER A 171 16.68 -2.36 3.42
C SER A 171 15.46 -3.20 3.85
N LEU A 172 14.44 -3.28 3.00
CA LEU A 172 13.20 -4.04 3.23
C LEU A 172 13.50 -5.51 3.52
N HIS A 173 14.36 -6.14 2.70
CA HIS A 173 14.81 -7.50 2.95
C HIS A 173 15.40 -7.66 4.36
N ASN A 174 16.33 -6.79 4.75
CA ASN A 174 17.02 -6.88 6.02
C ASN A 174 16.07 -6.63 7.21
N GLN A 175 15.12 -5.71 7.06
CA GLN A 175 14.13 -5.40 8.10
C GLN A 175 13.16 -6.56 8.32
N ILE A 176 12.66 -7.18 7.24
CA ILE A 176 11.80 -8.35 7.32
C ILE A 176 12.56 -9.54 7.92
N ALA A 177 13.79 -9.80 7.48
CA ALA A 177 14.62 -10.88 8.04
C ALA A 177 14.84 -10.67 9.54
N GLY A 178 15.23 -9.46 9.95
CA GLY A 178 15.41 -9.12 11.36
C GLY A 178 14.12 -9.21 12.19
N PHE A 179 12.95 -8.94 11.60
CA PHE A 179 11.67 -9.15 12.28
C PHE A 179 11.35 -10.62 12.49
N ILE A 180 11.56 -11.48 11.49
CA ILE A 180 11.38 -12.92 11.60
C ILE A 180 12.30 -13.49 12.68
N ASP A 181 13.57 -13.07 12.71
CA ASP A 181 14.52 -13.49 13.74
C ASP A 181 14.05 -13.08 15.14
N ARG A 182 13.62 -11.81 15.32
CA ARG A 182 13.07 -11.34 16.61
C ARG A 182 11.81 -12.11 17.02
N ALA A 183 10.95 -12.46 16.06
CA ALA A 183 9.69 -13.14 16.33
C ALA A 183 9.87 -14.63 16.69
N THR A 184 10.98 -15.24 16.25
CA THR A 184 11.25 -16.69 16.46
C THR A 184 12.18 -16.98 17.63
N GLN A 185 12.87 -15.97 18.17
CA GLN A 185 13.77 -16.11 19.32
C GLN A 185 13.12 -15.81 20.69
N GLN A 186 11.81 -15.53 20.74
CA GLN A 186 11.04 -15.16 21.95
C GLN A 186 10.26 -16.31 22.62
#